data_AF-A6VNP6-F1
#
_entry.id   AF-A6VNP6-F1
#
_cell.length_a   1.000
_cell.length_b   1.000
_cell.length_c   1.000
_cell.angle_alpha   90.00
_cell.angle_beta   90.00
_cell.angle_gamma   90.00
#
_symmetry.space_group_name_H-M   'P 1'
#
loop_
_entity.id
_entity.type
_entity.pdbx_description
1 polymer ?
#
loop_
_entity_poly.entity_id
_entity_poly.type
_entity_poly.pdbx_seq_one_letter_code
_entity_poly.pdbx_strand_id
1 'polypeptide(L)'
;MNIKKGDVVKLRNGQLCDVVYETQFGKWLLVERIYTEEPPLTRWHNADGSFYADDVSPLDVVEVVDMVELPIIGWVYASKNT
;
A
#
# COMPACT_ATOMS: atom_id res chain seq x y z
N MET A 1 1.33 14.30 -2.02
CA MET A 1 0.31 13.23 -1.94
C MET A 1 -0.06 13.03 -0.48
N ASN A 2 -1.30 12.69 -0.13
CA ASN A 2 -1.67 12.46 1.27
C ASN A 2 -1.72 10.95 1.52
N ILE A 3 -0.60 10.38 2.00
CA ILE A 3 -0.46 8.95 2.30
C ILE A 3 -0.64 8.77 3.82
N LYS A 4 -1.32 7.70 4.22
CA LYS A 4 -1.55 7.34 5.63
C LYS A 4 -1.26 5.87 5.86
N LYS A 5 -0.93 5.52 7.11
CA LYS A 5 -0.91 4.11 7.53
C LYS A 5 -2.27 3.46 7.27
N GLY A 6 -2.26 2.29 6.64
CA GLY A 6 -3.44 1.54 6.23
C GLY A 6 -3.83 1.76 4.77
N ASP A 7 -3.26 2.75 4.09
CA ASP A 7 -3.50 2.97 2.67
C ASP A 7 -2.83 1.88 1.83
N VAL A 8 -3.38 1.68 0.64
CA VAL A 8 -2.74 0.92 -0.43
C VAL A 8 -2.16 1.91 -1.42
N VAL A 9 -0.92 1.70 -1.84
CA VAL A 9 -0.26 2.57 -2.80
C VAL A 9 0.23 1.76 -4.00
N LYS A 10 0.25 2.41 -5.15
CA LYS A 10 0.84 1.88 -6.38
C LYS A 10 2.18 2.55 -6.62
N LEU A 11 3.20 1.73 -6.78
CA LEU A 11 4.52 2.18 -7.20
C LEU A 11 4.53 2.44 -8.71
N ARG A 12 5.49 3.23 -9.18
CA ARG A 12 5.65 3.58 -10.60
C ARG A 12 5.81 2.35 -11.51
N ASN A 13 6.45 1.29 -11.01
CA ASN A 13 6.58 0.01 -11.71
C ASN A 13 5.28 -0.83 -11.74
N GLY A 14 4.18 -0.35 -11.13
CA GLY A 14 2.89 -1.01 -11.07
C GLY A 14 2.66 -1.89 -9.84
N GLN A 15 3.68 -2.14 -9.01
CA GLN A 15 3.56 -2.95 -7.80
C GLN A 15 2.64 -2.27 -6.77
N LEU A 16 1.74 -3.04 -6.17
CA LEU A 16 0.91 -2.57 -5.05
C LEU A 16 1.60 -2.85 -3.72
N CYS A 17 1.52 -1.89 -2.80
CA CYS A 17 2.06 -2.01 -1.46
C CYS A 17 1.08 -1.50 -0.41
N ASP A 18 1.14 -2.09 0.78
CA ASP A 18 0.46 -1.58 1.98
C ASP A 18 1.37 -0.62 2.74
N VAL A 19 0.82 0.50 3.20
CA VAL A 19 1.51 1.43 4.09
C VAL A 19 1.34 0.94 5.53
N VAL A 20 2.36 0.34 6.11
CA VAL A 20 2.24 -0.31 7.43
C VAL A 20 2.73 0.55 8.59
N TYR A 21 3.54 1.57 8.32
CA TYR A 21 4.10 2.43 9.36
C TYR A 21 4.46 3.81 8.83
N GLU A 22 4.33 4.80 9.72
CA GLU A 22 4.79 6.18 9.55
C GLU A 22 5.74 6.51 10.70
N THR A 23 6.92 7.01 10.37
CA THR A 23 7.84 7.58 11.39
C THR A 23 7.39 8.98 11.78
N GLN A 24 7.80 9.45 12.96
CA GLN A 24 7.60 10.86 13.37
C GLN A 24 8.22 11.90 12.42
N PHE A 25 9.10 11.48 11.50
CA PHE A 25 9.75 12.32 10.49
C PHE A 25 9.07 12.24 9.12
N GLY A 26 7.90 11.60 9.03
CA GLY A 26 7.11 11.46 7.80
C GLY A 26 7.61 10.40 6.82
N LYS A 27 8.60 9.58 7.17
CA LYS A 27 8.98 8.42 6.32
C LYS A 27 7.99 7.27 6.48
N TRP A 28 7.71 6.58 5.37
CA TRP A 28 6.76 5.48 5.28
C TRP A 28 7.46 4.14 5.13
N LEU A 29 6.98 3.11 5.83
CA LEU A 29 7.36 1.72 5.54
C LEU A 29 6.27 1.10 4.67
N LEU A 30 6.64 0.66 3.48
CA LEU A 30 5.78 -0.02 2.53
C LEU A 30 6.10 -1.52 2.51
N VAL A 31 5.06 -2.34 2.40
CA VAL A 31 5.17 -3.80 2.25
C VAL A 31 4.51 -4.20 0.94
N GLU A 32 5.22 -4.94 0.09
CA GLU A 32 4.64 -5.41 -1.17
C GLU A 32 3.45 -6.35 -0.93
N ARG A 33 2.36 -6.13 -1.68
CA ARG A 33 1.27 -7.09 -1.77
C ARG A 33 1.68 -8.22 -2.71
N ILE A 34 1.98 -9.38 -2.13
CA ILE A 34 2.25 -10.62 -2.85
C ILE A 34 1.24 -11.68 -2.41
N TYR A 35 0.97 -12.63 -3.31
CA TYR A 35 0.03 -13.74 -3.09
C TYR A 35 0.77 -15.09 -3.10
N THR A 36 2.03 -15.08 -2.67
CA THR A 36 2.91 -16.26 -2.61
C THR A 36 3.27 -16.58 -1.16
N GLU A 37 3.88 -17.75 -0.92
CA GLU A 37 4.37 -18.14 0.42
C GLU A 37 5.70 -17.44 0.79
N GLU A 38 6.33 -16.75 -0.16
CA GLU A 38 7.55 -15.99 0.10
C GLU A 38 7.26 -14.78 0.98
N PRO A 39 8.21 -14.33 1.81
CA PRO A 39 8.05 -13.09 2.57
C PRO A 39 7.99 -11.86 1.64
N PRO A 40 7.10 -10.89 1.90
CA PRO A 40 7.04 -9.68 1.11
C PRO A 40 8.26 -8.80 1.32
N LEU A 41 8.68 -8.10 0.27
CA LEU A 41 9.72 -7.08 0.41
C LEU A 41 9.16 -5.86 1.13
N THR A 42 9.97 -5.29 2.02
CA THR A 42 9.66 -4.07 2.76
C THR A 42 10.64 -2.96 2.41
N ARG A 43 10.15 -1.74 2.23
CA ARG A 43 10.98 -0.61 1.78
C ARG A 43 10.56 0.68 2.47
N TRP A 44 11.55 1.53 2.74
CA TRP A 44 11.33 2.87 3.28
C TRP A 44 11.19 3.88 2.16
N HIS A 45 10.24 4.80 2.32
CA HIS A 45 9.98 5.90 1.41
C HIS A 45 9.96 7.23 2.15
N ASN A 46 10.27 8.29 1.44
CA ASN A 46 10.21 9.66 1.97
C ASN A 46 8.76 10.14 2.10
N ALA A 47 8.58 11.27 2.80
CA ALA A 47 7.25 11.82 3.08
C ALA A 47 6.44 12.17 1.82
N ASP A 48 7.12 12.49 0.73
CA ASP A 48 6.52 12.77 -0.58
C ASP A 48 6.20 11.51 -1.40
N GLY A 49 6.59 10.32 -0.93
CA GLY A 49 6.41 9.04 -1.61
C GLY A 49 7.59 8.64 -2.51
N SER A 50 8.65 9.44 -2.58
CA SER A 50 9.87 9.08 -3.33
C SER A 50 10.66 7.97 -2.64
N PHE A 51 11.32 7.12 -3.44
CA PHE A 51 12.23 6.10 -2.90
C PHE A 51 13.63 6.67 -2.64
N TYR A 52 14.19 7.37 -3.63
CA TYR A 52 15.43 8.16 -3.48
C TYR A 52 15.10 9.63 -3.25
N ALA A 53 15.98 10.37 -2.58
CA ALA A 53 15.73 11.77 -2.25
C ALA A 53 15.91 12.72 -3.45
N ASP A 54 16.71 12.31 -4.43
CA ASP A 54 17.26 13.14 -5.49
C ASP A 54 17.14 12.52 -6.88
N ASP A 55 16.45 11.38 -7.02
CA ASP A 55 16.26 10.70 -8.30
C ASP A 55 14.87 10.07 -8.41
N VAL A 56 14.40 9.94 -9.64
CA VAL A 56 13.13 9.28 -9.97
C VAL A 56 13.35 7.78 -9.97
N SER A 57 12.57 7.06 -9.16
CA SER A 57 12.67 5.62 -9.04
C SER A 57 11.47 4.90 -9.66
N PRO A 58 11.64 3.68 -10.22
CA PRO A 58 10.54 2.76 -10.47
C PRO A 58 9.75 2.40 -9.20
N LEU A 59 10.34 2.65 -8.02
CA LEU A 59 9.73 2.38 -6.72
C LEU A 59 9.06 3.60 -6.10
N ASP A 60 8.99 4.75 -6.78
CA ASP A 60 8.25 5.91 -6.29
C ASP A 60 6.76 5.61 -6.21
N VAL A 61 6.09 6.10 -5.18
CA VAL A 61 4.63 6.08 -5.09
C VAL A 61 4.06 7.06 -6.12
N VAL A 62 3.13 6.59 -6.95
CA VAL A 62 2.47 7.41 -7.97
C VAL A 62 0.95 7.49 -7.78
N GLU A 63 0.36 6.55 -7.05
CA GLU A 63 -1.09 6.50 -6.79
C GLU A 63 -1.38 5.98 -5.37
N VAL A 64 -2.34 6.59 -4.67
CA VAL A 64 -2.97 6.02 -3.48
C VAL A 64 -4.25 5.37 -3.97
N VAL A 65 -4.36 4.07 -3.78
CA VAL A 65 -5.49 3.27 -4.21
C VAL A 65 -6.47 3.25 -3.04
N ASP A 66 -7.55 4.03 -3.14
CA ASP A 66 -8.67 3.90 -2.22
C ASP A 66 -9.13 2.44 -2.23
N MET A 67 -9.38 1.88 -1.05
CA MET A 67 -9.76 0.48 -0.84
C MET A 67 -10.78 0.07 -1.90
N VAL A 68 -10.31 -0.63 -2.94
CA VAL A 68 -11.20 -1.32 -3.87
C VAL A 68 -11.96 -2.27 -2.97
N GLU A 69 -13.28 -2.07 -2.85
CA GLU A 69 -14.19 -3.14 -2.51
C GLU A 69 -13.78 -4.31 -3.40
N LEU A 70 -12.99 -5.25 -2.88
CA LEU A 70 -12.90 -6.55 -3.50
C LEU A 70 -14.36 -6.95 -3.65
N PRO A 71 -14.87 -7.27 -4.85
CA PRO A 71 -16.22 -7.77 -4.97
C PRO A 71 -16.25 -8.97 -4.03
N ILE A 72 -16.96 -8.83 -2.92
CA ILE A 72 -17.17 -9.92 -2.00
C ILE A 72 -17.89 -10.93 -2.87
N ILE A 73 -17.17 -11.94 -3.37
CA ILE A 73 -17.79 -13.10 -3.96
C ILE A 73 -18.60 -13.65 -2.80
N GLY A 74 -19.91 -13.41 -2.87
CA GLY A 74 -20.84 -13.57 -1.77
C GLY A 74 -20.86 -14.99 -1.25
N TRP A 75 -20.02 -15.27 -0.27
CA TRP A 75 -20.17 -16.41 0.61
C TRP A 75 -20.71 -15.86 1.93
N VAL A 76 -22.05 -15.82 1.97
CA VAL A 76 -22.91 -16.17 3.10
C VAL A 76 -22.35 -15.78 4.46
N TYR A 77 -22.86 -14.71 5.07
CA TYR A 77 -23.29 -14.66 6.48
C TYR A 77 -23.91 -13.28 6.77
N ALA A 78 -25.19 -13.12 6.44
CA ALA A 78 -26.07 -12.23 7.18
C ALA A 78 -27.24 -13.07 7.68
N SER A 79 -26.97 -13.70 8.82
CA SER A 79 -27.96 -14.34 9.67
C SER A 79 -29.10 -13.38 9.96
N LYS A 80 -30.32 -13.83 9.63
CA LYS A 80 -31.59 -13.62 10.33
C LYS A 80 -31.65 -12.40 11.26
N ASN A 81 -32.43 -11.40 10.85
CA ASN A 81 -33.35 -10.68 11.74
C ASN A 81 -34.55 -10.23 10.89
N THR A 82 -35.58 -11.08 10.90
CA THR A 82 -36.97 -10.73 10.56
C THR A 82 -37.82 -11.16 11.73
#